data_AF-A0A2N7YZW8-F1
#
_entry.id   AF-A0A2N7YZW8-F1
#
_cell.length_a   1.000
_cell.length_b   1.000
_cell.length_c   1.000
_cell.angle_alpha   90.00
_cell.angle_beta   90.00
_cell.angle_gamma   90.00
#
_symmetry.space_group_name_H-M   'P 1'
#
loop_
_entity.id
_entity.type
_entity.pdbx_description
1 polymer ?
#
loop_
_entity_poly.entity_id
_entity_poly.type
_entity_poly.pdbx_seq_one_letter_code
_entity_poly.pdbx_strand_id
1 'polypeptide(L)'
;MSDIISPVISPSALSLHTLLGAQATQSSGTVQAANSSVIDAFERVKEQTGIVPSHLVPLQNIAAATNSIIGVRPVETVATGLIAAGHPTKDFHIKGKSANWGPQAGLICTNQAFSKLEKFKEDAPAKVTSANEQIQACIRDGHAVAVPLEISGERIGELIKLGHITQLATRPHEEALRFSAQGPSQQQYAFEGRRTSASEDSYLITHKGVPVEVLAKHVGGKALTADYDLHMVAPHISDFGPQDTIPVPDVAHSVFTQRIDSYRHRHPVDGCFQLPEALRADYESAARFYQKEDPDLGNATPRIKQMIALINHQLVGNGERVVHHNADSGSPATDVEANYPATFFLPVRLGRFDEICMINDSRDMAELVKTAKDSGYHAPVNPLWEKEIVSIRRSDFVKAQRRFNQG
;
A
#
# COMPACT_ATOMS: atom_id res chain seq x y z
N MET A 1 -22.05 -33.12 -35.29
CA MET A 1 -21.17 -33.24 -34.12
C MET A 1 -19.73 -33.07 -34.57
N SER A 2 -19.25 -31.83 -34.57
CA SER A 2 -17.84 -31.46 -34.76
C SER A 2 -17.77 -29.95 -34.47
N ASP A 3 -17.80 -29.59 -33.19
CA ASP A 3 -17.56 -28.21 -32.77
C ASP A 3 -16.05 -28.00 -32.66
N ILE A 4 -15.56 -27.18 -33.58
CA ILE A 4 -14.18 -26.69 -33.61
C ILE A 4 -14.09 -25.58 -32.55
N ILE A 5 -13.29 -25.85 -31.54
CA ILE A 5 -12.88 -24.91 -30.48
C ILE A 5 -12.18 -23.73 -31.14
N SER A 6 -12.83 -22.56 -31.14
CA SER A 6 -12.16 -21.29 -31.42
C SER A 6 -11.31 -20.89 -30.20
N PRO A 7 -9.99 -20.67 -30.35
CA PRO A 7 -9.20 -20.13 -29.26
C PRO A 7 -9.55 -18.64 -29.06
N VAL A 8 -10.06 -18.30 -27.88
CA VAL A 8 -10.18 -16.91 -27.43
C VAL A 8 -8.76 -16.36 -27.27
N ILE A 9 -8.36 -15.49 -28.19
CA ILE A 9 -7.10 -14.77 -28.15
C ILE A 9 -7.17 -13.78 -26.97
N SER A 10 -6.38 -14.02 -25.93
CA SER A 10 -6.23 -13.11 -24.79
C SER A 10 -5.32 -11.93 -25.17
N PRO A 11 -5.68 -10.67 -24.91
CA PRO A 11 -4.90 -9.51 -25.31
C PRO A 11 -3.81 -9.22 -24.27
N SER A 12 -2.60 -9.75 -24.44
CA SER A 12 -1.58 -9.76 -23.36
C SER A 12 -0.33 -8.88 -23.57
N ALA A 13 -0.35 -7.96 -24.53
CA ALA A 13 0.60 -6.83 -24.60
C ALA A 13 -0.01 -5.62 -25.32
N LEU A 14 -0.91 -5.90 -26.28
CA LEU A 14 -1.76 -4.88 -26.89
C LEU A 14 -2.65 -4.20 -25.85
N SER A 15 -3.25 -4.90 -24.88
CA SER A 15 -4.18 -4.31 -23.90
C SER A 15 -3.56 -3.17 -23.08
N LEU A 16 -2.31 -3.32 -22.62
CA LEU A 16 -1.61 -2.30 -21.84
C LEU A 16 -1.29 -1.05 -22.70
N HIS A 17 -0.86 -1.24 -23.95
CA HIS A 17 -0.62 -0.16 -24.91
C HIS A 17 -1.92 0.47 -25.45
N THR A 18 -3.00 -0.30 -25.57
CA THR A 18 -4.32 0.14 -26.03
C THR A 18 -5.06 0.92 -24.93
N LEU A 19 -4.92 0.55 -23.66
CA LEU A 19 -5.45 1.31 -22.52
C LEU A 19 -4.79 2.69 -22.38
N LEU A 20 -3.54 2.82 -22.81
CA LEU A 20 -2.84 4.11 -22.88
C LEU A 20 -3.27 4.97 -24.09
N GLY A 21 -4.13 4.47 -25.00
CA GLY A 21 -4.41 5.12 -26.29
C GLY A 21 -5.83 5.08 -26.86
N ALA A 22 -6.84 4.45 -26.24
CA ALA A 22 -8.16 4.30 -26.85
C ALA A 22 -9.34 4.83 -26.01
N GLN A 23 -10.18 5.68 -26.65
CA GLN A 23 -11.55 6.00 -26.22
C GLN A 23 -12.51 4.85 -26.58
N ALA A 24 -13.50 4.60 -25.72
CA ALA A 24 -14.34 3.42 -25.72
C ALA A 24 -15.46 3.41 -26.79
N THR A 25 -15.74 2.23 -27.36
CA THR A 25 -17.03 1.86 -27.97
C THR A 25 -17.42 0.47 -27.49
N GLN A 26 -18.66 0.28 -26.99
CA GLN A 26 -19.11 -0.95 -26.31
C GLN A 26 -20.33 -1.63 -26.97
N SER A 27 -20.48 -2.94 -26.72
CA SER A 27 -21.64 -3.80 -27.07
C SER A 27 -22.34 -4.33 -25.79
N SER A 28 -23.66 -4.61 -25.84
CA SER A 28 -24.58 -4.34 -24.72
C SER A 28 -25.30 -5.53 -24.04
N GLY A 29 -24.79 -6.77 -24.11
CA GLY A 29 -25.52 -7.95 -23.56
C GLY A 29 -25.00 -8.49 -22.22
N THR A 30 -23.71 -8.79 -22.15
CA THR A 30 -23.01 -9.35 -20.98
C THR A 30 -22.49 -8.31 -20.00
N VAL A 31 -22.36 -7.07 -20.47
CA VAL A 31 -21.84 -5.92 -19.70
C VAL A 31 -22.78 -5.55 -18.55
N GLN A 32 -24.09 -5.76 -18.68
CA GLN A 32 -25.06 -5.25 -17.72
C GLN A 32 -25.11 -6.05 -16.40
N ALA A 33 -24.94 -7.37 -16.44
CA ALA A 33 -24.91 -8.23 -15.24
C ALA A 33 -23.55 -8.16 -14.51
N ALA A 34 -22.44 -8.06 -15.24
CA ALA A 34 -21.12 -7.83 -14.66
C ALA A 34 -21.01 -6.42 -14.04
N ASN A 35 -21.67 -5.42 -14.63
CA ASN A 35 -21.73 -4.09 -14.03
C ASN A 35 -22.56 -4.07 -12.73
N SER A 36 -23.63 -4.88 -12.60
CA SER A 36 -24.38 -4.94 -11.34
C SER A 36 -23.61 -5.59 -10.19
N SER A 37 -22.83 -6.66 -10.44
CA SER A 37 -22.05 -7.32 -9.37
C SER A 37 -20.96 -6.41 -8.79
N VAL A 38 -20.27 -5.67 -9.67
CA VAL A 38 -19.20 -4.73 -9.27
C VAL A 38 -19.76 -3.56 -8.48
N ILE A 39 -20.95 -3.02 -8.85
CA ILE A 39 -21.60 -1.95 -8.09
C ILE A 39 -21.98 -2.43 -6.68
N ASP A 40 -22.56 -3.63 -6.57
CA ASP A 40 -22.91 -4.18 -5.27
C ASP A 40 -21.67 -4.45 -4.40
N ALA A 41 -20.58 -4.91 -5.01
CA ALA A 41 -19.29 -5.10 -4.33
C ALA A 41 -18.69 -3.76 -3.86
N PHE A 42 -18.74 -2.73 -4.71
CA PHE A 42 -18.33 -1.37 -4.37
C PHE A 42 -19.10 -0.84 -3.15
N GLU A 43 -20.43 -0.95 -3.15
CA GLU A 43 -21.29 -0.46 -2.05
C GLU A 43 -20.96 -1.15 -0.72
N ARG A 44 -20.55 -2.43 -0.75
CA ARG A 44 -20.15 -3.16 0.47
C ARG A 44 -18.81 -2.69 1.06
N VAL A 45 -17.87 -2.26 0.23
CA VAL A 45 -16.49 -1.97 0.68
C VAL A 45 -16.17 -0.49 0.85
N LYS A 46 -16.91 0.42 0.19
CA LYS A 46 -16.53 1.84 0.04
C LYS A 46 -16.28 2.59 1.36
N GLU A 47 -16.97 2.24 2.44
CA GLU A 47 -16.82 2.87 3.75
C GLU A 47 -15.69 2.26 4.60
N GLN A 48 -15.15 1.10 4.22
CA GLN A 48 -14.21 0.31 5.02
C GLN A 48 -12.78 0.31 4.47
N THR A 49 -12.61 0.55 3.17
CA THR A 49 -11.33 0.42 2.46
C THR A 49 -10.31 1.52 2.78
N GLY A 50 -10.77 2.75 3.07
CA GLY A 50 -9.93 3.95 3.10
C GLY A 50 -9.40 4.44 1.73
N ILE A 51 -9.60 3.66 0.66
CA ILE A 51 -9.41 4.13 -0.71
C ILE A 51 -10.54 5.11 -1.05
N VAL A 52 -10.21 6.19 -1.78
CA VAL A 52 -11.18 7.20 -2.21
C VAL A 52 -12.25 6.50 -3.05
N PRO A 53 -13.56 6.69 -2.77
CA PRO A 53 -14.61 5.94 -3.47
C PRO A 53 -14.55 6.06 -5.00
N SER A 54 -14.22 7.24 -5.54
CA SER A 54 -14.06 7.44 -6.99
C SER A 54 -12.90 6.64 -7.61
N HIS A 55 -11.96 6.12 -6.80
CA HIS A 55 -10.84 5.32 -7.27
C HIS A 55 -11.14 3.81 -7.33
N LEU A 56 -12.18 3.32 -6.64
CA LEU A 56 -12.47 1.89 -6.52
C LEU A 56 -12.87 1.25 -7.86
N VAL A 57 -13.81 1.85 -8.59
CA VAL A 57 -14.24 1.33 -9.90
C VAL A 57 -13.11 1.40 -10.94
N PRO A 58 -12.35 2.50 -11.07
CA PRO A 58 -11.17 2.53 -11.92
C PRO A 58 -10.11 1.45 -11.56
N LEU A 59 -9.81 1.21 -10.28
CA LEU A 59 -8.92 0.13 -9.87
C LEU A 59 -9.45 -1.24 -10.32
N GLN A 60 -10.75 -1.47 -10.20
CA GLN A 60 -11.34 -2.70 -10.69
C GLN A 60 -11.24 -2.84 -12.22
N ASN A 61 -11.48 -1.75 -12.96
CA ASN A 61 -11.34 -1.76 -14.41
C ASN A 61 -9.91 -2.11 -14.83
N ILE A 62 -8.89 -1.65 -14.09
CA ILE A 62 -7.50 -2.03 -14.34
C ILE A 62 -7.30 -3.53 -14.08
N ALA A 63 -7.78 -4.06 -12.96
CA ALA A 63 -7.66 -5.49 -12.63
C ALA A 63 -8.27 -6.35 -13.74
N ALA A 64 -9.50 -6.04 -14.16
CA ALA A 64 -10.20 -6.73 -15.25
C ALA A 64 -9.45 -6.61 -16.59
N ALA A 65 -9.05 -5.40 -16.99
CA ALA A 65 -8.45 -5.16 -18.30
C ALA A 65 -7.02 -5.72 -18.42
N THR A 66 -6.30 -5.83 -17.30
CA THR A 66 -4.95 -6.43 -17.24
C THR A 66 -4.97 -7.90 -16.84
N ASN A 67 -6.16 -8.49 -16.66
CA ASN A 67 -6.37 -9.85 -16.16
C ASN A 67 -5.44 -10.19 -14.98
N SER A 68 -5.37 -9.27 -14.03
CA SER A 68 -4.46 -9.32 -12.89
C SER A 68 -5.22 -9.01 -11.61
N ILE A 69 -4.97 -9.78 -10.56
CA ILE A 69 -5.45 -9.44 -9.21
C ILE A 69 -4.58 -8.30 -8.68
N ILE A 70 -5.21 -7.27 -8.12
CA ILE A 70 -4.53 -6.14 -7.49
C ILE A 70 -4.97 -6.09 -6.04
N GLY A 71 -4.02 -6.18 -5.11
CA GLY A 71 -4.27 -5.96 -3.68
C GLY A 71 -3.71 -4.61 -3.25
N VAL A 72 -4.44 -3.88 -2.42
CA VAL A 72 -4.02 -2.64 -1.75
C VAL A 72 -4.14 -2.88 -0.25
N ARG A 73 -3.07 -2.57 0.49
CA ARG A 73 -3.00 -2.65 1.95
C ARG A 73 -4.00 -1.68 2.60
N PRO A 74 -4.29 -1.85 3.90
CA PRO A 74 -5.20 -0.95 4.61
C PRO A 74 -4.79 0.51 4.44
N VAL A 75 -5.72 1.33 3.97
CA VAL A 75 -5.56 2.79 3.96
C VAL A 75 -6.33 3.35 5.14
N GLU A 76 -5.70 4.20 5.96
CA GLU A 76 -6.40 4.82 7.07
C GLU A 76 -7.51 5.74 6.54
N THR A 77 -8.76 5.54 7.00
CA THR A 77 -9.93 6.27 6.50
C THR A 77 -9.79 7.79 6.64
N VAL A 78 -9.04 8.26 7.63
CA VAL A 78 -8.73 9.68 7.84
C VAL A 78 -7.86 10.30 6.73
N ALA A 79 -7.13 9.50 5.95
CA ALA A 79 -6.38 9.95 4.79
C ALA A 79 -7.27 10.08 3.53
N THR A 80 -8.41 9.38 3.48
CA THR A 80 -9.31 9.37 2.32
C THR A 80 -9.71 10.77 1.88
N GLY A 81 -10.18 11.62 2.81
CA GLY A 81 -10.57 12.99 2.51
C GLY A 81 -9.42 13.85 2.01
N LEU A 82 -8.21 13.65 2.55
CA LEU A 82 -7.00 14.37 2.12
C LEU A 82 -6.60 13.99 0.69
N ILE A 83 -6.61 12.69 0.36
CA ILE A 83 -6.31 12.21 -0.99
C ILE A 83 -7.37 12.72 -1.98
N ALA A 84 -8.66 12.66 -1.62
CA ALA A 84 -9.75 13.20 -2.44
C ALA A 84 -9.63 14.71 -2.66
N ALA A 85 -9.14 15.45 -1.65
CA ALA A 85 -8.83 16.87 -1.75
C ALA A 85 -7.53 17.17 -2.50
N GLY A 86 -6.83 16.18 -3.04
CA GLY A 86 -5.61 16.35 -3.84
C GLY A 86 -4.38 16.72 -3.01
N HIS A 87 -4.26 16.21 -1.79
CA HIS A 87 -2.99 16.26 -1.05
C HIS A 87 -1.96 15.32 -1.70
N PRO A 88 -0.67 15.71 -1.75
CA PRO A 88 0.38 14.79 -2.17
C PRO A 88 0.48 13.62 -1.19
N THR A 89 0.74 12.42 -1.69
CA THR A 89 1.03 11.27 -0.82
C THR A 89 2.53 11.03 -0.70
N LYS A 90 2.95 10.40 0.39
CA LYS A 90 4.36 10.12 0.70
C LYS A 90 4.96 9.17 -0.34
N ASP A 91 6.17 9.45 -0.80
CA ASP A 91 6.90 8.55 -1.70
C ASP A 91 7.75 7.54 -0.93
N PHE A 92 8.53 6.74 -1.66
CA PHE A 92 9.40 5.72 -1.07
C PHE A 92 10.43 6.27 -0.08
N HIS A 93 10.91 7.50 -0.24
CA HIS A 93 11.97 8.07 0.60
C HIS A 93 11.45 8.59 1.94
N ILE A 94 10.14 8.84 2.04
CA ILE A 94 9.50 9.38 3.25
C ILE A 94 9.04 8.24 4.16
N LYS A 95 9.88 7.88 5.14
CA LYS A 95 9.62 6.75 6.07
C LYS A 95 8.78 7.12 7.31
N GLY A 96 8.42 8.40 7.43
CA GLY A 96 7.58 8.92 8.53
C GLY A 96 6.23 8.22 8.62
N LYS A 97 5.76 7.97 9.85
CA LYS A 97 4.43 7.41 10.07
C LYS A 97 3.39 8.53 10.07
N SER A 98 2.22 8.24 9.49
CA SER A 98 1.06 9.13 9.58
C SER A 98 0.54 9.22 11.01
N ALA A 99 -0.11 10.35 11.31
CA ALA A 99 -0.94 10.48 12.49
C ALA A 99 -2.33 9.89 12.26
N ASN A 100 -2.92 9.30 13.28
CA ASN A 100 -4.27 8.74 13.28
C ASN A 100 -5.18 9.38 14.34
N TRP A 101 -4.79 10.56 14.84
CA TRP A 101 -5.47 11.27 15.93
C TRP A 101 -5.19 12.77 15.84
N GLY A 102 -6.06 13.57 16.46
CA GLY A 102 -5.90 15.02 16.54
C GLY A 102 -6.11 15.78 15.23
N PRO A 103 -5.88 17.10 15.24
CA PRO A 103 -5.96 17.94 14.04
C PRO A 103 -4.99 17.54 12.92
N GLN A 104 -3.91 16.87 13.27
CA GLN A 104 -2.90 16.38 12.34
C GLN A 104 -3.24 15.01 11.69
N ALA A 105 -4.36 14.38 12.08
CA ALA A 105 -4.68 13.03 11.62
C ALA A 105 -4.71 12.94 10.08
N GLY A 106 -4.15 11.85 9.54
CA GLY A 106 -3.94 11.62 8.11
C GLY A 106 -2.65 12.23 7.54
N LEU A 107 -1.94 13.08 8.27
CA LEU A 107 -0.72 13.75 7.79
C LEU A 107 0.56 13.17 8.40
N ILE A 108 1.71 13.51 7.81
CA ILE A 108 3.03 13.11 8.30
C ILE A 108 3.64 14.23 9.14
N CYS A 109 3.66 14.07 10.48
CA CYS A 109 4.20 15.08 11.40
C CYS A 109 5.73 15.09 11.42
N THR A 110 6.33 16.27 11.58
CA THR A 110 7.79 16.37 11.74
C THR A 110 8.26 15.77 13.07
N ASN A 111 7.45 15.96 14.12
CA ASN A 111 7.59 15.28 15.39
C ASN A 111 6.68 14.06 15.44
N GLN A 112 7.27 12.88 15.39
CA GLN A 112 6.59 11.58 15.37
C GLN A 112 5.90 11.24 16.69
N ALA A 113 6.09 12.02 17.77
CA ALA A 113 5.23 11.95 18.95
C ALA A 113 3.78 12.42 18.68
N PHE A 114 3.53 13.10 17.56
CA PHE A 114 2.17 13.44 17.09
C PHE A 114 1.62 12.44 16.07
N SER A 115 2.38 11.38 15.73
CA SER A 115 1.95 10.31 14.83
C SER A 115 1.25 9.17 15.58
N LYS A 116 0.94 8.05 14.90
CA LYS A 116 0.52 6.80 15.54
C LYS A 116 1.56 6.19 16.49
N LEU A 117 2.81 6.67 16.44
CA LEU A 117 3.88 6.25 17.34
C LEU A 117 3.81 6.93 18.73
N GLU A 118 2.85 7.83 18.97
CA GLU A 118 2.64 8.51 20.26
C GLU A 118 2.57 7.51 21.43
N LYS A 119 1.96 6.34 21.25
CA LYS A 119 1.91 5.26 22.25
C LYS A 119 3.27 4.77 22.73
N PHE A 120 4.34 4.97 21.95
CA PHE A 120 5.69 4.53 22.27
C PHE A 120 6.55 5.60 22.93
N LYS A 121 6.04 6.83 23.10
CA LYS A 121 6.85 7.96 23.62
C LYS A 121 7.43 7.71 25.02
N GLU A 122 6.74 6.92 25.84
CA GLU A 122 7.15 6.58 27.22
C GLU A 122 7.76 5.17 27.28
N ASP A 123 7.10 4.17 26.69
CA ASP A 123 7.51 2.75 26.80
C ASP A 123 8.68 2.36 25.88
N ALA A 124 8.81 3.02 24.73
CA ALA A 124 9.85 2.73 23.75
C ALA A 124 10.33 4.00 23.02
N PRO A 125 10.85 5.01 23.74
CA PRO A 125 11.17 6.33 23.20
C PRO A 125 12.16 6.26 22.03
N ALA A 126 13.06 5.28 22.02
CA ALA A 126 14.00 5.05 20.93
C ALA A 126 13.32 4.86 19.56
N LYS A 127 12.10 4.28 19.52
CA LYS A 127 11.32 4.17 18.28
C LYS A 127 10.89 5.55 17.75
N VAL A 128 10.45 6.43 18.63
CA VAL A 128 10.03 7.79 18.27
C VAL A 128 11.26 8.62 17.87
N THR A 129 12.37 8.50 18.61
CA THR A 129 13.64 9.17 18.27
C THR A 129 14.15 8.75 16.91
N SER A 130 14.22 7.44 16.63
CA SER A 130 14.67 6.93 15.32
C SER A 130 13.76 7.40 14.18
N ALA A 131 12.44 7.42 14.40
CA ALA A 131 11.51 7.95 13.41
C ALA A 131 11.71 9.47 13.17
N ASN A 132 11.97 10.24 14.23
CA ASN A 132 12.31 11.66 14.10
C ASN A 132 13.63 11.87 13.33
N GLU A 133 14.66 11.05 13.58
CA GLU A 133 15.92 11.12 12.84
C GLU A 133 15.72 10.86 11.34
N GLN A 134 14.86 9.90 10.98
CA GLN A 134 14.47 9.63 9.60
C GLN A 134 13.74 10.82 8.95
N ILE A 135 12.84 11.48 9.68
CA ILE A 135 12.19 12.72 9.20
C ILE A 135 13.23 13.80 8.94
N GLN A 136 14.17 14.01 9.87
CA GLN A 136 15.19 15.03 9.70
C GLN A 136 16.15 14.70 8.53
N ALA A 137 16.47 13.42 8.32
CA ALA A 137 17.21 12.99 7.13
C ALA A 137 16.43 13.28 5.85
N CYS A 138 15.17 12.87 5.79
CA CYS A 138 14.26 13.15 4.66
C CYS A 138 14.21 14.65 4.30
N ILE A 139 14.19 15.54 5.29
CA ILE A 139 14.22 16.99 5.05
C ILE A 139 15.58 17.45 4.55
N ARG A 140 16.68 17.00 5.17
CA ARG A 140 18.06 17.36 4.76
C ARG A 140 18.38 16.88 3.35
N ASP A 141 17.88 15.72 2.96
CA ASP A 141 18.11 15.10 1.67
C ASP A 141 17.19 15.67 0.58
N GLY A 142 16.29 16.60 0.94
CA GLY A 142 15.45 17.35 0.00
C GLY A 142 14.21 16.60 -0.49
N HIS A 143 13.82 15.51 0.17
CA HIS A 143 12.61 14.75 -0.17
C HIS A 143 11.31 15.43 0.32
N ALA A 144 11.40 16.26 1.35
CA ALA A 144 10.26 17.02 1.88
C ALA A 144 10.73 18.28 2.62
N VAL A 145 9.80 19.17 2.95
CA VAL A 145 10.02 20.32 3.84
C VAL A 145 9.05 20.29 5.02
N ALA A 146 9.47 20.86 6.15
CA ALA A 146 8.58 21.13 7.27
C ALA A 146 7.73 22.37 6.99
N VAL A 147 6.42 22.27 7.20
CA VAL A 147 5.49 23.40 7.16
C VAL A 147 4.59 23.38 8.39
N PRO A 148 4.15 24.55 8.88
CA PRO A 148 3.12 24.61 9.91
C PRO A 148 1.82 23.94 9.44
N LEU A 149 1.14 23.26 10.36
CA LEU A 149 -0.13 22.61 10.09
C LEU A 149 -1.23 23.65 9.98
N GLU A 150 -1.78 23.75 8.79
CA GLU A 150 -3.00 24.50 8.50
C GLU A 150 -4.08 23.53 8.02
N ILE A 151 -5.28 23.64 8.58
CA ILE A 151 -6.44 22.84 8.19
C ILE A 151 -7.66 23.74 7.98
N SER A 152 -8.51 23.37 7.02
CA SER A 152 -9.74 24.11 6.75
C SER A 152 -10.86 23.82 7.76
N GLY A 153 -11.88 24.67 7.79
CA GLY A 153 -13.11 24.41 8.56
C GLY A 153 -13.80 23.11 8.12
N GLU A 154 -13.80 22.81 6.82
CA GLU A 154 -14.28 21.53 6.27
C GLU A 154 -13.52 20.34 6.88
N ARG A 155 -12.18 20.40 6.91
CA ARG A 155 -11.35 19.33 7.50
C ARG A 155 -11.57 19.20 9.00
N ILE A 156 -11.78 20.31 9.72
CA ILE A 156 -12.17 20.27 11.14
C ILE A 156 -13.48 19.51 11.31
N GLY A 157 -14.49 19.81 10.49
CA GLY A 157 -15.78 19.11 10.50
C GLY A 157 -15.65 17.62 10.23
N GLU A 158 -14.81 17.24 9.27
CA GLU A 158 -14.49 15.84 8.95
C GLU A 158 -13.83 15.13 10.15
N LEU A 159 -12.81 15.75 10.76
CA LEU A 159 -12.10 15.18 11.90
C LEU A 159 -12.99 15.02 13.14
N ILE A 160 -13.95 15.91 13.35
CA ILE A 160 -14.98 15.77 14.39
C ILE A 160 -15.89 14.58 14.08
N LYS A 161 -16.38 14.46 12.84
CA LYS A 161 -17.25 13.35 12.41
C LYS A 161 -16.55 11.99 12.55
N LEU A 162 -15.25 11.94 12.27
CA LEU A 162 -14.42 10.74 12.43
C LEU A 162 -14.00 10.48 13.88
N GLY A 163 -14.26 11.39 14.81
CA GLY A 163 -13.92 11.25 16.23
C GLY A 163 -12.44 11.50 16.56
N HIS A 164 -11.65 12.07 15.64
CA HIS A 164 -10.25 12.41 15.89
C HIS A 164 -10.08 13.71 16.69
N ILE A 165 -11.15 14.52 16.80
CA ILE A 165 -11.26 15.71 17.64
C ILE A 165 -12.61 15.68 18.36
N THR A 166 -12.65 16.02 19.65
CA THR A 166 -13.84 15.81 20.49
C THR A 166 -14.49 17.08 21.05
N GLN A 167 -13.73 18.15 21.32
CA GLN A 167 -14.26 19.34 21.98
C GLN A 167 -13.93 20.59 21.19
N LEU A 168 -14.95 21.27 20.64
CA LEU A 168 -14.81 22.57 20.00
C LEU A 168 -15.35 23.66 20.93
N ALA A 169 -14.47 24.52 21.45
CA ALA A 169 -14.89 25.74 22.13
C ALA A 169 -14.49 26.95 21.29
N THR A 170 -15.47 27.73 20.87
CA THR A 170 -15.26 29.04 20.23
C THR A 170 -15.11 30.10 21.32
N ARG A 171 -14.01 30.84 21.31
CA ARG A 171 -13.91 32.06 22.13
C ARG A 171 -14.52 33.22 21.35
N PRO A 172 -15.60 33.85 21.84
CA PRO A 172 -16.32 34.91 21.11
C PRO A 172 -15.46 36.12 20.72
N HIS A 173 -14.28 36.28 21.32
CA HIS A 173 -13.41 37.46 21.15
C HIS A 173 -12.06 37.18 20.48
N GLU A 174 -11.70 35.93 20.16
CA GLU A 174 -10.30 35.60 19.76
C GLU A 174 -10.15 34.98 18.35
N GLU A 175 -11.22 34.77 17.58
CA GLU A 175 -11.17 34.02 16.29
C GLU A 175 -10.40 32.67 16.40
N ALA A 176 -10.32 32.13 17.63
CA ALA A 176 -9.53 30.97 17.98
C ALA A 176 -10.46 29.83 18.35
N LEU A 177 -10.24 28.69 17.69
CA LEU A 177 -10.85 27.42 18.01
C LEU A 177 -9.98 26.67 19.00
N ARG A 178 -10.59 26.01 19.98
CA ARG A 178 -9.88 25.07 20.85
C ARG A 178 -10.38 23.66 20.59
N PHE A 179 -9.43 22.75 20.48
CA PHE A 179 -9.66 21.34 20.20
C PHE A 179 -9.08 20.49 21.33
N SER A 180 -9.79 19.41 21.67
CA SER A 180 -9.24 18.31 22.46
C SER A 180 -9.16 17.06 21.59
N ALA A 181 -8.10 16.28 21.74
CA ALA A 181 -7.95 15.00 21.06
C ALA A 181 -7.25 13.99 21.97
N GLN A 182 -7.60 12.72 21.79
CA GLN A 182 -7.00 11.62 22.50
C GLN A 182 -5.92 10.95 21.64
N GLY A 183 -4.71 10.85 22.16
CA GLY A 183 -3.63 10.12 21.52
C GLY A 183 -3.77 8.59 21.65
N PRO A 184 -3.04 7.80 20.85
CA PRO A 184 -2.97 6.34 20.94
C PRO A 184 -2.73 5.78 22.35
N SER A 185 -1.98 6.49 23.20
CA SER A 185 -1.74 6.17 24.62
C SER A 185 -2.94 6.41 25.53
N GLN A 186 -4.07 6.84 24.99
CA GLN A 186 -5.26 7.33 25.71
C GLN A 186 -5.07 8.70 26.40
N GLN A 187 -3.90 9.33 26.30
CA GLN A 187 -3.66 10.66 26.83
C GLN A 187 -4.45 11.73 26.07
N GLN A 188 -4.98 12.71 26.80
CA GLN A 188 -5.66 13.89 26.24
C GLN A 188 -4.66 15.01 25.92
N TYR A 189 -4.86 15.65 24.78
CA TYR A 189 -4.07 16.78 24.29
C TYR A 189 -4.99 17.93 23.89
N ALA A 190 -4.58 19.15 24.26
CA ALA A 190 -5.25 20.37 23.83
C ALA A 190 -4.50 21.01 22.66
N PHE A 191 -5.26 21.48 21.67
CA PHE A 191 -4.77 22.22 20.52
C PHE A 191 -5.56 23.52 20.37
N GLU A 192 -4.94 24.53 19.75
CA GLU A 192 -5.60 25.79 19.38
C GLU A 192 -5.45 26.00 17.87
N GLY A 193 -6.56 26.33 17.20
CA GLY A 193 -6.59 26.74 15.80
C GLY A 193 -6.85 28.23 15.70
N ARG A 194 -5.92 28.97 15.11
CA ARG A 194 -6.09 30.42 14.87
C ARG A 194 -6.31 30.66 13.39
N ARG A 195 -7.31 31.47 13.07
CA ARG A 195 -7.59 31.79 11.69
C ARG A 195 -6.40 32.49 11.03
N THR A 196 -6.01 32.07 9.83
CA THR A 196 -4.86 32.64 9.12
C THR A 196 -5.19 33.98 8.48
N SER A 197 -6.45 34.16 8.04
CA SER A 197 -6.96 35.44 7.52
C SER A 197 -8.48 35.55 7.70
N ALA A 198 -9.01 36.78 7.68
CA ALA A 198 -10.46 37.01 7.80
C ALA A 198 -11.27 36.48 6.60
N SER A 199 -10.63 36.28 5.45
CA SER A 199 -11.25 35.82 4.20
C SER A 199 -11.12 34.32 3.96
N GLU A 200 -10.12 33.66 4.55
CA GLU A 200 -9.86 32.23 4.30
C GLU A 200 -10.42 31.36 5.43
N ASP A 201 -11.01 30.23 5.06
CA ASP A 201 -11.42 29.20 6.00
C ASP A 201 -10.25 28.26 6.29
N SER A 202 -9.17 28.81 6.86
CA SER A 202 -7.94 28.08 7.22
C SER A 202 -7.50 28.43 8.64
N TYR A 203 -7.08 27.42 9.39
CA TYR A 203 -6.69 27.52 10.79
C TYR A 203 -5.29 26.96 11.01
N LEU A 204 -4.38 27.83 11.48
CA LEU A 204 -3.06 27.44 11.96
C LEU A 204 -3.19 26.72 13.30
N ILE A 205 -2.71 25.48 13.35
CA ILE A 205 -2.84 24.60 14.50
C ILE A 205 -1.59 24.66 15.38
N THR A 206 -1.82 24.87 16.68
CA THR A 206 -0.76 24.94 17.70
C THR A 206 -1.05 24.00 18.86
N HIS A 207 0.01 23.48 19.48
CA HIS A 207 -0.02 22.74 20.74
C HIS A 207 0.91 23.43 21.73
N LYS A 208 0.39 23.80 22.92
CA LYS A 208 1.14 24.56 23.95
C LYS A 208 1.81 25.83 23.39
N GLY A 209 1.14 26.53 22.48
CA GLY A 209 1.63 27.76 21.85
C GLY A 209 2.67 27.55 20.74
N VAL A 210 3.05 26.31 20.42
CA VAL A 210 3.98 25.98 19.35
C VAL A 210 3.20 25.41 18.15
N PRO A 211 3.44 25.88 16.91
CA PRO A 211 2.84 25.28 15.72
C PRO A 211 3.12 23.78 15.64
N VAL A 212 2.08 23.00 15.35
CA VAL A 212 2.27 21.61 14.94
C VAL A 212 2.82 21.65 13.52
N GLU A 213 3.88 20.91 13.24
CA GLU A 213 4.49 20.89 11.91
C GLU A 213 4.28 19.53 11.22
N VAL A 214 4.08 19.59 9.91
CA VAL A 214 3.87 18.45 9.01
C VAL A 214 4.79 18.56 7.80
N LEU A 215 5.00 17.45 7.11
CA LEU A 215 5.78 17.43 5.88
C LEU A 215 4.94 17.88 4.68
N ALA A 216 5.56 18.61 3.75
CA ALA A 216 5.02 18.95 2.44
C ALA A 216 6.11 18.80 1.35
N LYS A 217 5.72 18.79 0.07
CA LYS A 217 6.67 18.75 -1.05
C LYS A 217 7.50 20.04 -1.18
N HIS A 218 6.88 21.18 -0.91
CA HIS A 218 7.51 22.49 -0.94
C HIS A 218 6.79 23.44 0.02
N VAL A 219 7.43 24.56 0.36
CA VAL A 219 6.83 25.59 1.22
C VAL A 219 5.58 26.16 0.55
N GLY A 220 4.51 26.33 1.32
CA GLY A 220 3.20 26.77 0.82
C GLY A 220 2.42 25.71 0.04
N GLY A 221 2.96 24.49 -0.11
CA GLY A 221 2.25 23.36 -0.70
C GLY A 221 1.34 22.65 0.32
N LYS A 222 0.47 21.77 -0.19
CA LYS A 222 -0.33 20.89 0.67
C LYS A 222 0.55 19.92 1.43
N ALA A 223 0.17 19.64 2.67
CA ALA A 223 0.83 18.66 3.51
C ALA A 223 0.67 17.24 2.95
N LEU A 224 1.70 16.42 3.14
CA LEU A 224 1.79 15.03 2.71
C LEU A 224 0.87 14.15 3.54
N THR A 225 0.18 13.24 2.85
CA THR A 225 -0.68 12.20 3.45
C THR A 225 -0.19 10.79 3.09
N ALA A 226 -0.88 9.76 3.57
CA ALA A 226 -0.59 8.37 3.27
C ALA A 226 -0.86 8.05 1.80
N ASP A 227 -0.09 7.12 1.25
CA ASP A 227 -0.25 6.56 -0.09
C ASP A 227 -1.00 5.22 -0.08
N TYR A 228 -1.25 4.68 -1.26
CA TYR A 228 -1.81 3.36 -1.48
C TYR A 228 -0.69 2.35 -1.63
N ASP A 229 -0.33 1.74 -0.51
CA ASP A 229 0.62 0.64 -0.46
C ASP A 229 0.02 -0.59 -1.17
N LEU A 230 0.64 -1.04 -2.27
CA LEU A 230 0.20 -2.27 -2.93
C LEU A 230 0.51 -3.48 -2.04
N HIS A 231 -0.45 -4.39 -1.90
CA HIS A 231 -0.22 -5.68 -1.25
C HIS A 231 0.41 -6.68 -2.23
N MET A 232 -0.16 -6.81 -3.43
CA MET A 232 0.36 -7.65 -4.51
C MET A 232 -0.23 -7.24 -5.86
N VAL A 233 0.45 -7.63 -6.94
CA VAL A 233 -0.12 -7.71 -8.28
C VAL A 233 0.13 -9.12 -8.79
N ALA A 234 -0.95 -9.87 -9.07
CA ALA A 234 -0.87 -11.28 -9.47
C ALA A 234 -1.48 -11.46 -10.87
N PRO A 235 -0.66 -11.54 -11.94
CA PRO A 235 -1.16 -11.74 -13.28
C PRO A 235 -1.70 -13.15 -13.48
N HIS A 236 -2.61 -13.31 -14.43
CA HIS A 236 -2.94 -14.64 -14.94
C HIS A 236 -1.70 -15.29 -15.59
N ILE A 237 -1.58 -16.61 -15.48
CA ILE A 237 -0.40 -17.36 -15.94
C ILE A 237 -0.20 -17.28 -17.46
N SER A 238 -1.26 -17.02 -18.24
CA SER A 238 -1.15 -16.75 -19.68
C SER A 238 -0.31 -15.51 -19.99
N ASP A 239 -0.23 -14.59 -19.03
CA ASP A 239 0.41 -13.30 -19.19
C ASP A 239 1.68 -13.20 -18.33
N PHE A 240 2.02 -14.25 -17.57
CA PHE A 240 3.22 -14.33 -16.75
C PHE A 240 4.46 -14.42 -17.63
N GLY A 241 5.49 -13.62 -17.34
CA GLY A 241 6.69 -13.57 -18.17
C GLY A 241 7.88 -12.87 -17.50
N PRO A 242 8.91 -12.51 -18.29
CA PRO A 242 10.12 -11.85 -17.76
C PRO A 242 9.84 -10.59 -16.92
N GLN A 243 8.76 -9.86 -17.21
CA GLN A 243 8.29 -8.69 -16.47
C GLN A 243 7.83 -8.99 -15.02
N ASP A 244 7.67 -10.27 -14.67
CA ASP A 244 7.30 -10.74 -13.33
C ASP A 244 8.51 -11.22 -12.51
N THR A 245 9.71 -11.13 -13.08
CA THR A 245 10.95 -11.49 -12.39
C THR A 245 11.32 -10.42 -11.38
N ILE A 246 11.34 -10.80 -10.10
CA ILE A 246 11.71 -9.90 -9.01
C ILE A 246 13.25 -9.74 -8.93
N PRO A 247 13.78 -8.51 -8.79
CA PRO A 247 15.22 -8.28 -8.73
C PRO A 247 15.94 -9.02 -7.59
N VAL A 248 15.28 -9.10 -6.42
CA VAL A 248 15.76 -9.82 -5.23
C VAL A 248 14.77 -10.94 -4.89
N PRO A 249 14.99 -12.19 -5.37
CA PRO A 249 14.05 -13.31 -5.22
C PRO A 249 13.78 -13.79 -3.80
N ASP A 250 14.80 -13.77 -2.94
CA ASP A 250 14.62 -14.15 -1.53
C ASP A 250 13.92 -13.06 -0.72
N VAL A 251 13.64 -11.89 -1.32
CA VAL A 251 13.02 -10.69 -0.75
C VAL A 251 13.83 -10.06 0.37
N ALA A 252 14.31 -10.83 1.35
CA ALA A 252 15.08 -10.36 2.48
C ALA A 252 16.41 -11.10 2.63
N HIS A 253 17.42 -10.38 3.10
CA HIS A 253 18.77 -10.90 3.31
C HIS A 253 18.78 -12.07 4.30
N SER A 254 17.96 -12.01 5.34
CA SER A 254 17.80 -13.10 6.33
C SER A 254 17.26 -14.39 5.72
N VAL A 255 16.33 -14.30 4.77
CA VAL A 255 15.79 -15.46 4.05
C VAL A 255 16.87 -16.06 3.15
N PHE A 256 17.62 -15.20 2.45
CA PHE A 256 18.75 -15.61 1.63
C PHE A 256 19.84 -16.33 2.44
N THR A 257 20.32 -15.73 3.53
CA THR A 257 21.38 -16.33 4.37
C THR A 257 20.94 -17.65 4.98
N GLN A 258 19.71 -17.74 5.49
CA GLN A 258 19.15 -18.99 6.02
C GLN A 258 19.09 -20.09 4.94
N ARG A 259 18.74 -19.74 3.70
CA ARG A 259 18.74 -20.67 2.56
C ARG A 259 20.14 -21.17 2.26
N ILE A 260 21.13 -20.28 2.20
CA ILE A 260 22.55 -20.65 1.97
C ILE A 260 23.07 -21.55 3.09
N ASP A 261 22.81 -21.21 4.35
CA ASP A 261 23.22 -22.02 5.50
C ASP A 261 22.61 -23.43 5.44
N SER A 262 21.33 -23.53 5.06
CA SER A 262 20.67 -24.83 4.88
C SER A 262 21.32 -25.71 3.80
N TYR A 263 21.96 -25.13 2.78
CA TYR A 263 22.76 -25.88 1.81
C TYR A 263 24.11 -26.30 2.39
N ARG A 264 24.80 -25.41 3.11
CA ARG A 264 26.09 -25.70 3.76
C ARG A 264 25.98 -26.88 4.73
N HIS A 265 24.95 -26.89 5.58
CA HIS A 265 24.73 -27.98 6.55
C HIS A 265 24.43 -29.33 5.90
N ARG A 266 23.80 -29.35 4.72
CA ARG A 266 23.47 -30.60 3.98
C ARG A 266 24.66 -31.17 3.21
N HIS A 267 25.73 -30.41 3.03
CA HIS A 267 26.97 -30.84 2.37
C HIS A 267 28.20 -30.62 3.27
N PRO A 268 28.30 -31.35 4.41
CA PRO A 268 29.36 -31.16 5.40
C PRO A 268 30.73 -31.71 4.98
N VAL A 269 30.95 -32.00 3.69
CA VAL A 269 32.25 -32.54 3.24
C VAL A 269 33.30 -31.44 3.39
N ASP A 270 34.23 -31.65 4.32
CA ASP A 270 35.34 -30.75 4.63
C ASP A 270 36.05 -30.31 3.33
N GLY A 271 35.97 -29.01 3.04
CA GLY A 271 36.75 -28.35 1.98
C GLY A 271 36.11 -28.24 0.59
N CYS A 272 34.91 -28.77 0.33
CA CYS A 272 34.36 -28.80 -1.04
C CYS A 272 33.24 -27.80 -1.35
N PHE A 273 32.48 -27.29 -0.38
CA PHE A 273 31.43 -26.30 -0.65
C PHE A 273 32.01 -24.88 -0.68
N GLN A 274 32.47 -24.46 -1.85
CA GLN A 274 32.84 -23.07 -2.11
C GLN A 274 31.63 -22.33 -2.68
N LEU A 275 31.13 -21.35 -1.94
CA LEU A 275 30.06 -20.48 -2.43
C LEU A 275 30.62 -19.62 -3.58
N PRO A 276 29.98 -19.60 -4.76
CA PRO A 276 30.38 -18.71 -5.85
C PRO A 276 30.53 -17.27 -5.34
N GLU A 277 31.54 -16.55 -5.83
CA GLU A 277 31.90 -15.24 -5.30
C GLU A 277 30.73 -14.24 -5.27
N ALA A 278 29.88 -14.26 -6.30
CA ALA A 278 28.67 -13.44 -6.35
C ALA A 278 27.71 -13.71 -5.17
N LEU A 279 27.53 -14.99 -4.80
CA LEU A 279 26.68 -15.37 -3.67
C LEU A 279 27.37 -15.10 -2.33
N ARG A 280 28.70 -15.18 -2.27
CA ARG A 280 29.49 -14.85 -1.07
C ARG A 280 29.41 -13.37 -0.72
N ALA A 281 29.54 -12.48 -1.71
CA ALA A 281 29.42 -11.04 -1.50
C ALA A 281 28.02 -10.64 -1.00
N ASP A 282 26.96 -11.22 -1.58
CA ASP A 282 25.58 -11.01 -1.12
C ASP A 282 25.36 -11.59 0.30
N TYR A 283 26.01 -12.71 0.63
CA TYR A 283 25.88 -13.35 1.95
C TYR A 283 26.53 -12.50 3.05
N GLU A 284 27.72 -11.96 2.79
CA GLU A 284 28.50 -11.16 3.74
C GLU A 284 27.95 -9.73 3.92
N SER A 285 27.18 -9.19 2.95
CA SER A 285 26.71 -7.80 2.98
C SER A 285 25.25 -7.63 2.55
N ALA A 286 24.39 -7.24 3.50
CA ALA A 286 23.00 -6.89 3.22
C ALA A 286 22.88 -5.72 2.23
N ALA A 287 23.76 -4.72 2.31
CA ALA A 287 23.75 -3.59 1.38
C ALA A 287 24.03 -4.05 -0.07
N ARG A 288 24.96 -5.01 -0.25
CA ARG A 288 25.25 -5.58 -1.57
C ARG A 288 24.07 -6.41 -2.08
N PHE A 289 23.46 -7.21 -1.21
CA PHE A 289 22.27 -8.01 -1.51
C PHE A 289 21.10 -7.13 -2.03
N TYR A 290 20.81 -6.02 -1.35
CA TYR A 290 19.72 -5.11 -1.72
C TYR A 290 20.09 -4.12 -2.84
N GLN A 291 21.35 -4.07 -3.30
CA GLN A 291 21.77 -3.16 -4.38
C GLN A 291 21.04 -3.42 -5.72
N LYS A 292 20.40 -4.58 -5.87
CA LYS A 292 19.60 -4.93 -7.04
C LYS A 292 18.20 -4.30 -7.03
N GLU A 293 17.76 -3.76 -5.89
CA GLU A 293 16.51 -3.02 -5.80
C GLU A 293 16.57 -1.70 -6.56
N ASP A 294 15.41 -1.21 -6.95
CA ASP A 294 15.28 0.14 -7.47
C ASP A 294 15.38 1.16 -6.31
N PRO A 295 16.21 2.20 -6.41
CA PRO A 295 16.41 3.15 -5.32
C PRO A 295 15.15 3.96 -4.97
N ASP A 296 14.22 4.11 -5.91
CA ASP A 296 13.00 4.91 -5.75
C ASP A 296 11.73 4.07 -5.61
N LEU A 297 11.79 2.78 -5.99
CA LEU A 297 10.63 1.87 -5.98
C LEU A 297 10.82 0.64 -5.10
N GLY A 298 12.03 0.40 -4.57
CA GLY A 298 12.37 -0.83 -3.86
C GLY A 298 12.44 -2.05 -4.79
N ASN A 299 12.14 -3.23 -4.27
CA ASN A 299 12.19 -4.50 -5.00
C ASN A 299 10.99 -4.69 -5.96
N ALA A 300 10.88 -3.83 -6.97
CA ALA A 300 9.78 -3.80 -7.93
C ALA A 300 10.09 -4.58 -9.22
N THR A 301 9.19 -5.47 -9.63
CA THR A 301 9.24 -6.11 -10.96
C THR A 301 8.92 -5.08 -12.06
N PRO A 302 9.35 -5.30 -13.32
CA PRO A 302 8.93 -4.46 -14.43
C PRO A 302 7.39 -4.31 -14.56
N ARG A 303 6.60 -5.36 -14.27
CA ARG A 303 5.14 -5.26 -14.23
C ARG A 303 4.65 -4.32 -13.13
N ILE A 304 5.23 -4.39 -11.93
CA ILE A 304 4.85 -3.48 -10.85
C ILE A 304 5.11 -2.03 -11.27
N LYS A 305 6.27 -1.73 -11.88
CA LYS A 305 6.55 -0.36 -12.38
C LYS A 305 5.50 0.12 -13.38
N GLN A 306 5.11 -0.74 -14.33
CA GLN A 306 4.06 -0.45 -15.30
C GLN A 306 2.69 -0.26 -14.63
N MET A 307 2.35 -1.09 -13.64
CA MET A 307 1.09 -1.03 -12.92
C MET A 307 1.00 0.25 -12.06
N ILE A 308 2.09 0.69 -11.43
CA ILE A 308 2.15 1.96 -10.71
C ILE A 308 1.83 3.13 -11.65
N ALA A 309 2.42 3.15 -12.84
CA ALA A 309 2.17 4.19 -13.84
C ALA A 309 0.70 4.17 -14.31
N LEU A 310 0.18 2.98 -14.64
CA LEU A 310 -1.20 2.80 -15.09
C LEU A 310 -2.22 3.20 -14.02
N ILE A 311 -2.04 2.74 -12.78
CA ILE A 311 -2.91 3.09 -11.65
C ILE A 311 -2.94 4.60 -11.46
N ASN A 312 -1.78 5.25 -11.30
CA ASN A 312 -1.76 6.70 -11.10
C ASN A 312 -2.41 7.46 -12.27
N HIS A 313 -2.13 7.05 -13.50
CA HIS A 313 -2.75 7.68 -14.67
C HIS A 313 -4.29 7.57 -14.65
N GLN A 314 -4.83 6.40 -14.33
CA GLN A 314 -6.28 6.16 -14.33
C GLN A 314 -7.00 6.76 -13.12
N LEU A 315 -6.32 6.85 -11.97
CA LEU A 315 -6.93 7.35 -10.73
C LEU A 315 -6.89 8.87 -10.64
N VAL A 316 -5.73 9.46 -10.95
CA VAL A 316 -5.46 10.87 -10.67
C VAL A 316 -4.99 11.65 -11.89
N GLY A 317 -4.65 11.00 -13.02
CA GLY A 317 -4.19 11.66 -14.23
C GLY A 317 -2.95 12.52 -13.99
N ASN A 318 -3.10 13.85 -14.10
CA ASN A 318 -2.05 14.84 -13.81
C ASN A 318 -2.04 15.31 -12.34
N GLY A 319 -2.92 14.75 -11.50
CA GLY A 319 -2.98 15.01 -10.08
C GLY A 319 -1.87 14.33 -9.28
N GLU A 320 -2.01 14.39 -7.96
CA GLU A 320 -1.02 13.82 -7.04
C GLU A 320 -1.04 12.29 -7.06
N ARG A 321 0.11 11.69 -7.38
CA ARG A 321 0.28 10.23 -7.39
C ARG A 321 -0.09 9.62 -6.04
N VAL A 322 -0.78 8.49 -6.08
CA VAL A 322 -1.24 7.75 -4.90
C VAL A 322 -0.53 6.42 -4.70
N VAL A 323 0.11 5.83 -5.73
CA VAL A 323 0.96 4.63 -5.57
C VAL A 323 2.40 4.99 -5.93
N HIS A 324 3.35 4.66 -5.05
CA HIS A 324 4.75 5.09 -5.24
C HIS A 324 5.76 3.98 -5.45
N HIS A 325 5.59 2.81 -4.84
CA HIS A 325 6.67 1.81 -4.79
C HIS A 325 6.18 0.37 -4.97
N ASN A 326 7.09 -0.58 -4.78
CA ASN A 326 6.84 -2.01 -4.86
C ASN A 326 5.66 -2.47 -3.99
N ALA A 327 5.10 -3.61 -4.36
CA ALA A 327 4.09 -4.27 -3.55
C ALA A 327 4.74 -4.99 -2.35
N ASP A 328 3.98 -5.14 -1.28
CA ASP A 328 4.40 -5.83 -0.06
C ASP A 328 4.83 -7.29 -0.32
N SER A 329 4.27 -7.92 -1.35
CA SER A 329 4.69 -9.25 -1.83
C SER A 329 6.18 -9.38 -2.17
N GLY A 330 6.86 -8.25 -2.43
CA GLY A 330 8.29 -8.19 -2.70
C GLY A 330 9.10 -7.37 -1.68
N SER A 331 8.49 -6.88 -0.60
CA SER A 331 9.13 -5.95 0.33
C SER A 331 9.90 -6.66 1.46
N PRO A 332 11.20 -6.38 1.69
CA PRO A 332 11.92 -6.87 2.87
C PRO A 332 11.43 -6.24 4.19
N ALA A 333 10.71 -5.13 4.11
CA ALA A 333 10.22 -4.36 5.25
C ALA A 333 8.72 -4.59 5.52
N THR A 334 8.19 -5.75 5.12
CA THR A 334 6.80 -6.12 5.38
C THR A 334 6.49 -6.11 6.87
N ASP A 335 5.30 -5.62 7.21
CA ASP A 335 4.71 -5.68 8.54
C ASP A 335 3.37 -6.41 8.38
N VAL A 336 3.40 -7.70 8.72
CA VAL A 336 2.31 -8.65 8.44
C VAL A 336 1.02 -8.24 9.14
N GLU A 337 1.09 -7.70 10.36
CA GLU A 337 -0.10 -7.23 11.09
C GLU A 337 -0.74 -6.03 10.37
N ALA A 338 0.05 -5.22 9.68
CA ALA A 338 -0.41 -4.07 8.93
C ALA A 338 -0.80 -4.41 7.47
N ASN A 339 -0.88 -5.69 7.10
CA ASN A 339 -1.41 -6.11 5.80
C ASN A 339 -2.93 -6.25 5.78
N TYR A 340 -3.60 -6.22 6.96
CA TYR A 340 -5.05 -6.43 7.04
C TYR A 340 -5.78 -5.33 7.83
N PRO A 341 -7.03 -5.01 7.46
CA PRO A 341 -7.75 -5.54 6.30
C PRO A 341 -7.29 -4.92 4.96
N ALA A 342 -7.06 -5.74 3.94
CA ALA A 342 -6.66 -5.27 2.60
C ALA A 342 -7.83 -5.27 1.62
N THR A 343 -7.82 -4.35 0.66
CA THR A 343 -8.80 -4.31 -0.44
C THR A 343 -8.23 -4.97 -1.67
N PHE A 344 -8.97 -5.91 -2.25
CA PHE A 344 -8.58 -6.64 -3.45
C PHE A 344 -9.54 -6.37 -4.59
N PHE A 345 -8.96 -6.21 -5.78
CA PHE A 345 -9.63 -6.04 -7.06
C PHE A 345 -9.31 -7.28 -7.89
N LEU A 346 -10.34 -8.09 -8.16
CA LEU A 346 -10.22 -9.35 -8.86
C LEU A 346 -10.74 -9.18 -10.29
N PRO A 347 -10.01 -9.64 -11.31
CA PRO A 347 -10.45 -9.54 -12.71
C PRO A 347 -11.79 -10.24 -12.97
N VAL A 348 -12.06 -11.29 -12.19
CA VAL A 348 -13.31 -12.02 -12.11
C VAL A 348 -13.53 -12.46 -10.66
N ARG A 349 -14.78 -12.76 -10.29
CA ARG A 349 -15.08 -13.39 -8.99
C ARG A 349 -14.26 -14.68 -8.80
N LEU A 350 -13.62 -14.84 -7.65
CA LEU A 350 -12.84 -16.02 -7.30
C LEU A 350 -13.41 -16.69 -6.05
N GLY A 351 -14.07 -17.84 -6.23
CA GLY A 351 -14.73 -18.54 -5.13
C GLY A 351 -15.80 -17.66 -4.48
N ARG A 352 -15.66 -17.41 -3.18
CA ARG A 352 -16.57 -16.51 -2.43
C ARG A 352 -16.23 -15.02 -2.58
N PHE A 353 -15.05 -14.68 -3.10
CA PHE A 353 -14.58 -13.31 -3.19
C PHE A 353 -15.12 -12.65 -4.46
N ASP A 354 -15.90 -11.59 -4.27
CA ASP A 354 -16.39 -10.73 -5.35
C ASP A 354 -15.24 -9.93 -5.99
N GLU A 355 -15.52 -9.31 -7.13
CA GLU A 355 -14.59 -8.52 -7.93
C GLU A 355 -13.94 -7.37 -7.16
N ILE A 356 -14.63 -6.83 -6.15
CA ILE A 356 -14.03 -5.94 -5.15
C ILE A 356 -14.32 -6.54 -3.78
N CYS A 357 -13.29 -6.91 -3.03
CA CYS A 357 -13.47 -7.59 -1.75
C CYS A 357 -12.46 -7.14 -0.69
N MET A 358 -12.87 -7.23 0.57
CA MET A 358 -12.00 -7.05 1.72
C MET A 358 -11.44 -8.40 2.17
N ILE A 359 -10.13 -8.44 2.42
CA ILE A 359 -9.41 -9.57 3.01
C ILE A 359 -9.03 -9.15 4.43
N ASN A 360 -9.73 -9.71 5.42
CA ASN A 360 -9.71 -9.17 6.78
C ASN A 360 -8.61 -9.75 7.65
N ASP A 361 -8.08 -10.92 7.29
CA ASP A 361 -7.06 -11.63 8.05
C ASP A 361 -6.28 -12.63 7.18
N SER A 362 -5.31 -13.32 7.81
CA SER A 362 -4.46 -14.32 7.16
C SER A 362 -5.23 -15.53 6.62
N ARG A 363 -6.41 -15.83 7.16
CA ARG A 363 -7.24 -16.97 6.71
C ARG A 363 -7.97 -16.63 5.42
N ASP A 364 -8.59 -15.45 5.37
CA ASP A 364 -9.17 -14.89 4.14
C ASP A 364 -8.10 -14.86 3.04
N MET A 365 -6.89 -14.41 3.38
CA MET A 365 -5.79 -14.32 2.44
C MET A 365 -5.31 -15.68 1.95
N ALA A 366 -5.18 -16.66 2.85
CA ALA A 366 -4.83 -18.02 2.47
C ALA A 366 -5.87 -18.63 1.52
N GLU A 367 -7.15 -18.42 1.78
CA GLU A 367 -8.23 -18.87 0.89
C GLU A 367 -8.17 -18.20 -0.49
N LEU A 368 -7.96 -16.87 -0.53
CA LEU A 368 -7.82 -16.13 -1.78
C LEU A 368 -6.61 -16.62 -2.58
N VAL A 369 -5.43 -16.72 -1.96
CA VAL A 369 -4.19 -17.18 -2.63
C VAL A 369 -4.36 -18.60 -3.16
N LYS A 370 -5.02 -19.48 -2.40
CA LYS A 370 -5.32 -20.85 -2.86
C LYS A 370 -6.22 -20.84 -4.08
N THR A 371 -7.31 -20.08 -4.02
CA THR A 371 -8.32 -19.98 -5.08
C THR A 371 -7.74 -19.35 -6.34
N ALA A 372 -6.95 -18.28 -6.21
CA ALA A 372 -6.24 -17.62 -7.29
C ALA A 372 -5.27 -18.57 -8.00
N LYS A 373 -4.41 -19.27 -7.25
CA LYS A 373 -3.48 -20.26 -7.81
C LYS A 373 -4.20 -21.37 -8.56
N ASP A 374 -5.29 -21.89 -8.01
CA ASP A 374 -6.09 -22.93 -8.68
C ASP A 374 -6.75 -22.41 -9.96
N SER A 375 -7.18 -21.15 -9.95
CA SER A 375 -7.82 -20.45 -11.08
C SER A 375 -6.85 -19.90 -12.12
N GLY A 376 -5.55 -20.22 -12.03
CA GLY A 376 -4.57 -19.86 -13.05
C GLY A 376 -3.84 -18.55 -12.83
N TYR A 377 -3.95 -17.92 -11.66
CA TYR A 377 -3.19 -16.71 -11.33
C TYR A 377 -1.84 -17.04 -10.66
N HIS A 378 -0.79 -16.31 -11.06
CA HIS A 378 0.48 -16.33 -10.37
C HIS A 378 0.44 -15.36 -9.17
N ALA A 379 -0.03 -15.84 -8.02
CA ALA A 379 -0.03 -15.06 -6.78
C ALA A 379 1.37 -15.04 -6.14
N PRO A 380 2.11 -13.90 -6.17
CA PRO A 380 3.39 -13.77 -5.50
C PRO A 380 3.17 -13.81 -3.99
N VAL A 381 4.06 -14.50 -3.27
CA VAL A 381 4.00 -14.65 -1.82
C VAL A 381 5.32 -14.22 -1.24
N ASN A 382 5.30 -13.24 -0.34
CA ASN A 382 6.50 -12.82 0.39
C ASN A 382 6.90 -13.94 1.37
N PRO A 383 8.17 -14.38 1.38
CA PRO A 383 8.63 -15.41 2.31
C PRO A 383 8.56 -15.01 3.79
N LEU A 384 8.39 -13.72 4.09
CA LEU A 384 8.21 -13.18 5.44
C LEU A 384 6.75 -13.14 5.91
N TRP A 385 5.78 -13.46 5.05
CA TRP A 385 4.37 -13.60 5.44
C TRP A 385 4.13 -14.86 6.28
N GLU A 386 2.89 -15.00 6.75
CA GLU A 386 2.42 -16.10 7.58
C GLU A 386 2.65 -17.45 6.91
N LYS A 387 3.02 -18.45 7.72
CA LYS A 387 3.38 -19.79 7.23
C LYS A 387 2.22 -20.47 6.49
N GLU A 388 0.99 -20.25 6.93
CA GLU A 388 -0.20 -20.78 6.25
C GLU A 388 -0.36 -20.24 4.82
N ILE A 389 0.15 -19.05 4.51
CA ILE A 389 0.11 -18.46 3.16
C ILE A 389 1.32 -18.92 2.34
N VAL A 390 2.53 -18.85 2.92
CA VAL A 390 3.79 -19.25 2.26
C VAL A 390 3.81 -20.72 1.83
N SER A 391 3.12 -21.58 2.57
CA SER A 391 3.03 -23.01 2.27
C SER A 391 2.04 -23.37 1.16
N ILE A 392 1.22 -22.42 0.67
CA ILE A 392 0.17 -22.71 -0.31
C ILE A 392 0.75 -23.12 -1.65
N ARG A 393 0.29 -24.28 -2.15
CA ARG A 393 0.57 -24.79 -3.48
C ARG A 393 -0.73 -24.97 -4.27
N ARG A 394 -0.62 -24.92 -5.60
CA ARG A 394 -1.73 -25.22 -6.51
C ARG A 394 -2.19 -26.66 -6.30
N SER A 395 -3.50 -26.91 -6.34
CA SER A 395 -4.08 -28.24 -6.16
C SER A 395 -3.46 -29.28 -7.09
N ASP A 396 -3.25 -28.92 -8.35
CA ASP A 396 -2.73 -29.86 -9.35
C ASP A 396 -1.25 -30.18 -9.13
N PHE A 397 -0.46 -29.25 -8.59
CA PHE A 397 0.91 -29.54 -8.15
C PHE A 397 0.91 -30.57 -7.03
N VAL A 398 0.04 -30.41 -6.01
CA VAL A 398 -0.06 -31.36 -4.90
C VAL A 398 -0.52 -32.74 -5.40
N LYS A 399 -1.49 -32.79 -6.33
CA LYS A 399 -1.93 -34.04 -6.96
C LYS A 399 -0.80 -34.70 -7.75
N ALA A 400 -0.06 -33.93 -8.54
CA ALA A 400 1.07 -34.45 -9.33
C ALA A 400 2.19 -34.98 -8.44
N GLN A 401 2.56 -34.25 -7.39
CA GLN A 401 3.57 -34.67 -6.41
C GLN A 401 3.15 -35.98 -5.70
N ARG A 402 1.89 -36.12 -5.31
CA ARG A 402 1.38 -37.36 -4.71
C ARG A 402 1.47 -38.54 -5.68
N ARG A 403 1.14 -38.35 -6.96
CA ARG A 403 1.27 -39.38 -7.99
C ARG A 403 2.73 -39.80 -8.18
N PHE A 404 3.65 -38.82 -8.21
CA PHE A 404 5.08 -39.09 -8.35
C PHE A 404 5.66 -39.84 -7.15
N ASN A 405 5.19 -39.55 -5.93
CA ASN A 405 5.68 -40.22 -4.71
C ASN A 405 5.04 -41.60 -4.46
N GLN A 406 4.02 -41.99 -5.24
CA GLN A 406 3.32 -43.27 -5.14
C GLN A 406 3.76 -44.29 -6.20
N GLY A 407 4.51 -43.86 -7.21
CA GLY A 407 5.20 -44.73 -8.17
C GLY A 407 6.68 -44.82 -7.83
#